data_AF-A0A924UVD7-F1
#
_entry.id   AF-A0A924UVD7-F1
#
_cell.length_a   1.000
_cell.length_b   1.000
_cell.length_c   1.000
_cell.angle_alpha   90.00
_cell.angle_beta   90.00
_cell.angle_gamma   90.00
#
_symmetry.space_group_name_H-M   'P 1'
#
loop_
_entity.id
_entity.type
_entity.pdbx_description
1 polymer ?
#
loop_
_entity_poly.entity_id
_entity_poly.type
_entity_poly.pdbx_seq_one_letter_code
_entity_poly.pdbx_strand_id
1 'polypeptide(L)'
;MRKIITVIVLLILLVSCKEEVIQKPDQLVEKDVMVNVMVDLSILEAIKYQNPASLDTFKINPRDFIYKKYKIDSLQFAKSNVYYASDYEDYKLMFEQIVQRLDAKKKSADSLVNLEKKKKNPLLSKKKNPALLVKDTTKVD
;
A
#
# COMPACT_ATOMS: atom_id res chain seq x y z
N MET A 1 -50.95 22.50 -14.60
CA MET A 1 -50.05 22.75 -13.44
C MET A 1 -49.42 21.46 -12.92
N ARG A 2 -50.20 20.46 -12.48
CA ARG A 2 -49.65 19.16 -11.99
C ARG A 2 -48.65 18.48 -12.94
N LYS A 3 -48.95 18.38 -14.24
CA LYS A 3 -48.05 17.74 -15.22
C LYS A 3 -46.73 18.46 -15.45
N ILE A 4 -46.72 19.80 -15.33
CA ILE A 4 -45.51 20.62 -15.48
C ILE A 4 -44.60 20.41 -14.26
N ILE A 5 -45.17 20.33 -13.06
CA ILE A 5 -44.44 20.01 -11.84
C ILE A 5 -43.79 18.62 -11.94
N THR A 6 -44.52 17.62 -12.47
CA THR A 6 -43.97 16.26 -12.65
C THR A 6 -42.79 16.25 -13.62
N VAL A 7 -42.86 17.02 -14.71
CA VAL A 7 -41.77 17.13 -15.69
C VAL A 7 -40.56 17.87 -15.09
N ILE A 8 -40.78 18.93 -14.32
CA ILE A 8 -39.69 19.67 -13.65
C ILE A 8 -38.99 18.79 -12.62
N VAL A 9 -39.74 18.02 -11.82
CA VAL A 9 -39.16 17.07 -10.85
C VAL A 9 -38.35 15.98 -11.56
N LEU A 10 -38.85 15.46 -12.69
CA LEU A 10 -38.12 14.48 -13.50
C LEU A 10 -36.84 15.07 -14.12
N LEU A 11 -36.87 16.33 -14.53
CA LEU A 11 -35.71 17.03 -15.07
C LEU A 11 -34.64 17.27 -13.98
N ILE A 12 -35.05 17.61 -12.76
CA ILE A 12 -34.14 17.80 -11.61
C ILE A 12 -33.46 16.48 -11.22
N LEU A 13 -34.16 15.34 -11.33
CA LEU A 13 -33.57 14.01 -11.08
C LEU A 13 -32.50 13.61 -12.12
N LEU A 14 -32.53 14.19 -13.33
CA LEU A 14 -31.51 13.95 -14.36
C LEU A 14 -30.26 14.83 -14.18
N VAL A 15 -30.37 15.91 -13.40
CA VAL A 15 -29.23 16.75 -12.98
C VAL A 15 -28.76 16.26 -11.60
N SER A 16 -28.45 14.96 -11.49
CA SER A 16 -27.57 14.50 -10.42
C SER A 16 -26.19 15.07 -10.73
N CYS A 17 -25.83 16.18 -10.08
CA CYS A 17 -24.48 16.72 -10.15
C CYS A 17 -23.51 15.59 -9.79
N LYS A 18 -22.70 15.16 -10.76
CA LYS A 18 -21.42 14.51 -10.49
C LYS A 18 -20.51 15.58 -9.88
N GLU A 19 -20.76 15.90 -8.62
CA GLU A 19 -19.80 16.67 -7.84
C GLU A 19 -18.60 15.75 -7.62
N GLU A 20 -17.40 16.25 -7.94
CA GLU A 20 -16.17 15.63 -7.46
C GLU A 20 -16.25 15.68 -5.93
N VAL A 21 -16.62 14.54 -5.32
CA VAL A 21 -16.99 14.47 -3.90
C VAL A 21 -15.83 14.91 -3.00
N ILE A 22 -14.59 14.80 -3.50
CA ILE A 22 -13.37 15.16 -2.77
C ILE A 22 -12.52 16.12 -3.60
N GLN A 23 -12.29 17.32 -3.07
CA GLN A 23 -11.41 18.31 -3.68
C GLN A 23 -9.94 17.95 -3.48
N LYS A 24 -9.11 18.29 -4.46
CA LYS A 24 -7.65 18.13 -4.38
C LYS A 24 -7.07 19.01 -3.26
N PRO A 25 -6.33 18.45 -2.28
CA PRO A 25 -5.72 19.25 -1.22
C PRO A 25 -4.55 20.09 -1.74
N ASP A 26 -4.38 21.30 -1.19
CA ASP A 26 -3.31 22.24 -1.58
C ASP A 26 -1.90 21.64 -1.50
N GLN A 27 -1.67 20.83 -0.47
CA GLN A 27 -0.40 20.14 -0.22
C GLN A 27 -0.52 18.64 -0.48
N LEU A 28 -0.97 18.24 -1.68
CA LEU A 28 -1.06 16.83 -2.04
C LEU A 28 0.33 16.15 -2.00
N VAL A 29 0.44 15.04 -1.26
CA VAL A 29 1.61 14.14 -1.33
C VAL A 29 1.62 13.50 -2.71
N GLU A 30 2.70 13.63 -3.47
CA GLU A 30 2.82 13.05 -4.80
C GLU A 30 2.55 11.52 -4.80
N LYS A 31 1.89 11.02 -5.86
CA LYS A 31 1.42 9.63 -5.93
C LYS A 31 2.57 8.61 -5.71
N ASP A 32 3.73 8.82 -6.35
CA ASP A 32 4.89 7.93 -6.16
C ASP A 32 5.46 8.01 -4.74
N VAL A 33 5.49 9.21 -4.15
CA VAL A 33 5.89 9.41 -2.75
C VAL A 33 4.93 8.69 -1.82
N MET A 34 3.62 8.75 -2.07
CA MET A 34 2.62 8.04 -1.28
C MET A 34 2.80 6.51 -1.37
N VAL A 35 3.08 5.98 -2.57
CA VAL A 35 3.40 4.56 -2.75
C VAL A 35 4.64 4.17 -1.93
N ASN A 36 5.70 4.99 -1.94
CA ASN A 36 6.91 4.76 -1.14
C ASN A 36 6.63 4.84 0.38
N VAL A 37 5.81 5.80 0.81
CA VAL A 37 5.34 5.94 2.20
C VAL A 37 4.64 4.67 2.66
N MET A 38 3.69 4.15 1.87
CA MET A 38 2.94 2.95 2.22
C MET A 38 3.84 1.71 2.26
N VAL A 39 4.75 1.55 1.28
CA VAL A 39 5.72 0.44 1.27
C VAL A 39 6.58 0.43 2.53
N ASP A 40 7.15 1.57 2.91
CA ASP A 40 8.01 1.63 4.09
C ASP A 40 7.22 1.47 5.40
N LEU A 41 6.01 2.02 5.47
CA LEU A 41 5.12 1.84 6.61
C LEU A 41 4.78 0.35 6.80
N SER A 42 4.43 -0.36 5.72
CA SER A 42 4.18 -1.81 5.76
C SER A 42 5.40 -2.61 6.21
N ILE A 43 6.62 -2.21 5.82
CA ILE A 43 7.84 -2.86 6.29
C ILE A 43 8.05 -2.63 7.79
N LEU A 44 7.86 -1.39 8.28
CA LEU A 44 7.96 -1.07 9.71
C LEU A 44 6.92 -1.85 10.53
N GLU A 45 5.69 -1.98 10.03
CA GLU A 45 4.66 -2.79 10.64
C GLU A 45 5.03 -4.27 10.66
N ALA A 46 5.57 -4.82 9.58
CA ALA A 46 6.04 -6.21 9.53
C ALA A 46 7.18 -6.48 10.52
N ILE A 47 8.12 -5.54 10.66
CA ILE A 47 9.20 -5.61 11.66
C ILE A 47 8.61 -5.64 13.08
N LYS A 48 7.68 -4.72 13.37
CA LYS A 48 7.00 -4.66 14.68
C LYS A 48 6.18 -5.92 14.94
N TYR A 49 5.50 -6.45 13.93
CA TYR A 49 4.71 -7.66 14.04
C TYR A 49 5.59 -8.88 14.36
N GLN A 50 6.74 -9.01 13.69
CA GLN A 50 7.66 -10.12 13.91
C GLN A 50 8.38 -10.03 15.26
N ASN A 51 8.67 -8.82 15.74
CA ASN A 51 9.24 -8.57 17.05
C ASN A 51 8.69 -7.25 17.62
N PRO A 52 7.68 -7.30 18.51
CA PRO A 52 7.05 -6.11 19.07
C PRO A 52 8.02 -5.15 19.77
N ALA A 53 9.06 -5.68 20.41
CA ALA A 53 10.06 -4.87 21.12
C ALA A 53 11.09 -4.22 20.20
N SER A 54 11.16 -4.60 18.92
CA SER A 54 12.20 -4.15 17.99
C SER A 54 12.26 -2.62 17.87
N LEU A 55 11.13 -1.99 17.54
CA LEU A 55 11.10 -0.54 17.34
C LEU A 55 11.24 0.24 18.65
N ASP A 56 10.65 -0.28 19.74
CA ASP A 56 10.74 0.34 21.07
C ASP A 56 12.17 0.32 21.61
N THR A 57 12.92 -0.75 21.36
CA THR A 57 14.34 -0.87 21.73
C THR A 57 15.17 0.23 21.09
N PHE A 58 14.86 0.59 19.84
CA PHE A 58 15.53 1.69 19.12
C PHE A 58 14.84 3.05 19.30
N LYS A 59 13.77 3.13 20.11
CA LYS A 59 12.94 4.33 20.31
C LYS A 59 12.41 4.91 18.99
N ILE A 60 12.05 4.04 18.05
CA ILE A 60 11.54 4.41 16.74
C ILE A 60 10.00 4.40 16.77
N ASN A 61 9.39 5.56 16.56
CA ASN A 61 7.98 5.64 16.20
C ASN A 61 7.83 5.54 14.67
N PRO A 62 7.11 4.53 14.14
CA PRO A 62 6.94 4.36 12.69
C PRO A 62 6.40 5.61 11.98
N ARG A 63 5.38 6.25 12.54
CA ARG A 63 4.73 7.40 11.91
C ARG A 63 5.66 8.60 11.85
N ASP A 64 6.30 8.92 12.97
CA ASP A 64 7.24 10.04 13.04
C ASP A 64 8.44 9.83 12.12
N PHE A 65 8.93 8.58 12.03
CA PHE A 65 9.99 8.20 11.10
C PHE A 65 9.58 8.45 9.64
N ILE A 66 8.39 7.99 9.24
CA ILE A 66 7.86 8.17 7.88
C ILE A 66 7.68 9.65 7.55
N TYR A 67 7.06 10.42 8.45
CA TYR A 67 6.85 11.85 8.27
C TYR A 67 8.17 12.60 8.09
N LYS A 68 9.16 12.30 8.92
CA LYS A 68 10.51 12.89 8.79
C LYS A 68 11.21 12.47 7.50
N LYS A 69 11.12 11.20 7.11
CA LYS A 69 11.78 10.67 5.90
C LYS A 69 11.25 11.31 4.62
N TYR A 70 9.94 11.44 4.52
CA TYR A 70 9.27 11.94 3.31
C TYR A 70 8.96 13.44 3.35
N LYS A 71 9.27 14.12 4.47
CA LYS A 71 8.99 15.54 4.71
C LYS A 71 7.50 15.88 4.54
N ILE A 72 6.65 15.01 5.07
CA ILE A 72 5.20 15.16 5.09
C ILE A 72 4.70 15.21 6.53
N ASP A 73 3.54 15.81 6.77
CA ASP A 73 2.88 15.77 8.07
C ASP A 73 1.65 14.84 8.09
N SER A 74 1.08 14.63 9.28
CA SER A 74 -0.04 13.72 9.49
C SER A 74 -1.32 14.17 8.78
N LEU A 75 -1.57 15.48 8.71
CA LEU A 75 -2.74 16.05 8.07
C LEU A 75 -2.61 15.97 6.55
N GLN A 76 -1.41 16.27 6.04
CA GLN A 76 -1.05 16.15 4.64
C GLN A 76 -1.23 14.71 4.14
N PHE A 77 -0.70 13.74 4.90
CA PHE A 77 -0.88 12.32 4.61
C PHE A 77 -2.36 11.92 4.61
N ALA A 78 -3.11 12.27 5.66
CA ALA A 78 -4.52 11.91 5.77
C ALA A 78 -5.37 12.48 4.64
N LYS A 79 -5.22 13.78 4.33
CA LYS A 79 -5.94 14.43 3.23
C LYS A 79 -5.58 13.84 1.87
N SER A 80 -4.30 13.57 1.65
CA SER A 80 -3.84 12.96 0.39
C SER A 80 -4.36 11.53 0.24
N ASN A 81 -4.41 10.77 1.33
CA ASN A 81 -4.97 9.42 1.31
C ASN A 81 -6.47 9.43 1.00
N VAL A 82 -7.23 10.36 1.59
CA VAL A 82 -8.67 10.55 1.27
C VAL A 82 -8.86 10.94 -0.19
N TYR A 83 -8.04 11.84 -0.72
CA TYR A 83 -8.06 12.24 -2.13
C TYR A 83 -7.76 11.06 -3.08
N TYR A 84 -6.76 10.23 -2.78
CA TYR A 84 -6.49 9.07 -3.63
C TYR A 84 -7.56 8.00 -3.52
N ALA A 85 -8.12 7.78 -2.33
CA ALA A 85 -9.18 6.80 -2.11
C ALA A 85 -10.53 7.20 -2.74
N SER A 86 -10.71 8.45 -3.19
CA SER A 86 -11.94 8.87 -3.86
C SER A 86 -12.09 8.31 -5.27
N ASP A 87 -10.98 7.93 -5.92
CA ASP A 87 -10.99 7.21 -7.18
C ASP A 87 -10.54 5.76 -6.92
N TYR A 88 -11.51 4.84 -6.93
CA TYR A 88 -11.27 3.44 -6.62
C TYR A 88 -10.28 2.77 -7.58
N GLU A 89 -10.37 3.02 -8.89
CA GLU A 89 -9.52 2.36 -9.88
C GLU A 89 -8.07 2.84 -9.75
N ASP A 90 -7.89 4.15 -9.59
CA ASP A 90 -6.57 4.75 -9.38
C ASP A 90 -5.94 4.27 -8.06
N TYR A 91 -6.73 4.17 -6.99
CA TYR A 91 -6.27 3.70 -5.69
C TYR A 91 -5.90 2.22 -5.72
N LYS A 92 -6.67 1.39 -6.43
CA LYS A 92 -6.34 -0.02 -6.69
C LYS A 92 -5.00 -0.16 -7.38
N LEU A 93 -4.74 0.63 -8.43
CA LEU A 93 -3.45 0.63 -9.12
C LEU A 93 -2.29 1.03 -8.19
N MET A 94 -2.49 1.98 -7.29
CA MET A 94 -1.49 2.33 -6.28
C MET A 94 -1.17 1.13 -5.37
N PHE A 95 -2.18 0.40 -4.90
CA PHE A 95 -1.96 -0.80 -4.08
C PHE A 95 -1.25 -1.92 -4.84
N GLU A 96 -1.58 -2.15 -6.10
CA GLU A 96 -0.86 -3.10 -6.94
C GLU A 96 0.63 -2.74 -7.06
N GLN A 97 0.95 -1.45 -7.23
CA GLN A 97 2.33 -0.97 -7.23
C GLN A 97 3.04 -1.17 -5.88
N ILE A 98 2.34 -0.94 -4.77
CA ILE A 98 2.86 -1.19 -3.42
C ILE A 98 3.25 -2.66 -3.27
N VAL A 99 2.35 -3.59 -3.65
CA VAL A 99 2.60 -5.04 -3.59
C VAL A 99 3.79 -5.42 -4.47
N GLN A 100 3.87 -4.92 -5.70
CA GLN A 100 4.99 -5.18 -6.61
C GLN A 100 6.33 -4.71 -6.02
N ARG A 101 6.38 -3.53 -5.40
CA ARG A 101 7.60 -3.02 -4.75
C ARG A 101 8.00 -3.86 -3.54
N LEU A 102 7.02 -4.30 -2.74
CA LEU A 102 7.26 -5.19 -1.60
C LEU A 102 7.83 -6.55 -2.07
N ASP A 103 7.26 -7.13 -3.12
CA ASP A 103 7.75 -8.40 -3.69
C ASP A 103 9.17 -8.28 -4.24
N ALA A 104 9.49 -7.17 -4.92
CA ALA A 104 10.84 -6.91 -5.41
C ALA A 104 11.86 -6.78 -4.25
N LYS A 105 11.49 -6.05 -3.19
CA LYS A 105 12.31 -5.92 -1.97
C LYS A 105 12.50 -7.26 -1.28
N LYS A 106 11.43 -8.05 -1.14
CA LYS A 106 11.48 -9.40 -0.57
C LYS A 106 12.41 -10.32 -1.35
N LYS A 107 12.26 -10.41 -2.68
CA LYS A 107 13.14 -11.22 -3.54
C LYS A 107 14.61 -10.84 -3.38
N SER A 108 14.88 -9.53 -3.28
CA SER A 108 16.23 -9.02 -3.05
C SER A 108 16.78 -9.44 -1.68
N ALA A 109 15.99 -9.29 -0.62
CA ALA A 109 16.36 -9.70 0.74
C ALA A 109 16.59 -11.23 0.84
N ASP A 110 15.68 -12.03 0.30
CA ASP A 110 15.79 -13.49 0.29
C ASP A 110 17.04 -13.97 -0.45
N SER A 111 17.38 -13.31 -1.56
CA SER A 111 18.60 -13.61 -2.32
C SER A 111 19.86 -13.38 -1.49
N LEU A 112 19.92 -12.28 -0.74
CA LEU A 112 21.04 -11.97 0.16
C LEU A 112 21.15 -13.00 1.29
N VAL A 113 20.04 -13.32 1.95
CA VAL A 113 19.99 -14.34 3.01
C VAL A 113 20.45 -15.70 2.50
N ASN A 114 20.05 -16.09 1.29
CA ASN A 114 20.46 -17.36 0.69
C ASN A 114 21.95 -17.40 0.33
N LEU A 115 22.53 -16.28 -0.13
CA LEU A 115 23.97 -16.18 -0.37
C LEU A 115 24.76 -16.32 0.93
N GLU A 116 24.31 -15.67 2.02
CA GLU A 116 24.94 -15.81 3.33
C GLU A 116 24.87 -17.24 3.87
N LYS A 117 23.72 -17.91 3.73
CA LYS A 117 23.56 -19.31 4.12
C LYS A 117 24.51 -20.24 3.36
N LYS A 118 24.67 -20.02 2.05
CA LYS A 118 25.62 -20.79 1.20
C LYS A 118 27.09 -20.55 1.60
N LYS A 119 27.45 -19.32 1.97
CA LYS A 119 28.80 -19.01 2.46
C LYS A 119 29.10 -19.67 3.81
N LYS A 120 28.11 -19.72 4.72
CA LYS A 120 28.28 -20.30 6.06
C LYS A 120 28.26 -21.84 6.06
N ASN A 121 27.59 -22.49 5.09
CA ASN A 121 27.55 -23.95 4.94
C ASN A 121 27.97 -24.42 3.52
N PRO A 122 29.26 -24.69 3.27
CA PRO A 122 29.74 -25.16 1.95
C PRO A 122 29.13 -26.49 1.47
N LEU A 123 28.61 -27.31 2.39
CA LEU A 123 28.11 -28.68 2.14
C LEU A 123 26.71 -28.75 1.51
N LEU A 124 25.96 -27.65 1.44
CA LEU A 124 24.62 -27.61 0.84
C LEU A 124 24.62 -27.36 -0.69
N SER A 125 25.79 -27.13 -1.30
CA SER A 125 25.88 -26.83 -2.75
C SER A 125 25.66 -28.03 -3.67
N LYS A 126 25.62 -29.27 -3.13
CA LYS A 126 25.66 -30.49 -3.94
C LYS A 126 24.35 -31.28 -4.09
N LYS A 127 23.20 -30.82 -3.57
CA LYS A 127 21.91 -31.51 -3.79
C LYS A 127 20.96 -30.66 -4.62
N LYS A 128 21.13 -30.71 -5.93
CA LYS A 128 20.13 -30.25 -6.90
C LYS A 128 19.19 -31.42 -7.20
N ASN A 129 17.87 -31.18 -7.08
CA ASN A 129 16.71 -31.87 -7.68
C ASN A 129 15.61 -32.23 -6.64
N PRO A 130 14.32 -32.27 -7.05
CA PRO A 130 13.54 -31.21 -7.70
C PRO A 130 12.19 -30.95 -6.96
N ALA A 131 11.54 -29.84 -7.33
CA ALA A 131 10.13 -29.46 -7.15
C ALA A 131 9.29 -30.11 -6.02
N LEU A 132 8.89 -29.30 -5.03
CA LEU A 132 7.68 -29.54 -4.24
C LEU A 132 6.63 -28.53 -4.69
N LEU A 133 5.58 -29.04 -5.33
CA LEU A 133 4.39 -28.31 -5.72
C LEU A 133 3.70 -27.80 -4.46
N VAL A 134 3.62 -26.48 -4.31
CA VAL A 134 2.75 -25.86 -3.31
C VAL A 134 1.33 -25.97 -3.85
N LYS A 135 0.49 -26.79 -3.20
CA LYS A 135 -0.94 -26.78 -3.44
C LYS A 135 -1.51 -25.43 -3.02
N ASP A 136 -2.19 -24.78 -3.95
CA ASP A 136 -2.94 -23.55 -3.76
C ASP A 136 -4.12 -23.81 -2.80
N THR A 137 -4.14 -23.12 -1.66
CA THR A 137 -5.20 -23.19 -0.66
C THR A 137 -6.28 -22.11 -0.83
N THR A 138 -6.32 -21.39 -1.96
CA THR A 138 -7.35 -20.36 -2.19
C THR A 138 -8.66 -20.85 -2.83
N LYS A 139 -8.87 -22.17 -2.96
CA LYS A 139 -10.23 -22.68 -3.22
C LYS A 139 -11.02 -22.77 -1.91
N VAL A 140 -11.90 -21.80 -1.74
CA VAL A 140 -13.01 -21.84 -0.80
C VAL A 140 -14.14 -22.59 -1.50
N ASP A 141 -14.55 -23.72 -0.94
CA ASP A 141 -15.85 -24.37 -1.22
C ASP A 141 -16.97 -23.61 -0.51
#